data_AF-A0A7C7DPI2-F1
#
_entry.id   AF-A0A7C7DPI2-F1
#
_cell.length_a   1.000
_cell.length_b   1.000
_cell.length_c   1.000
_cell.angle_alpha   90.00
_cell.angle_beta   90.00
_cell.angle_gamma   90.00
#
_symmetry.space_group_name_H-M   'P 1'
#
loop_
_entity.id
_entity.type
_entity.pdbx_description
1 polymer ?
#
loop_
_entity_poly.entity_id
_entity_poly.type
_entity_poly.pdbx_seq_one_letter_code
_entity_poly.pdbx_strand_id
1 'polypeptide(L)'
;MHLEHGKIAVAILMGTLARLYMLRIDYRQYPSYPHGYAVHMSLGFIASSLGALAIPTLLKKDYMAVTILALAAQQFREVRDMERRSLQDLEDTELVPRGSAYIDGIAKVFEARNYLAMFTALVTSLAAFTLPFNTNLDLVLAVLSGLVTMFSLNFLMRGKRVRDIAIVREGHLHFVGSLLLVEDVVLTNIGLAESREMILARGLGVTIEPKDDNARATLFNLGQRQAIAHDASAIMGVRLDVSEREFTPLVRVNPNTGRIVMAIVPMEKDIECLLEAVRRVPVLESSVRKPISTKAGRVASD
;
A
#
# COMPACT_ATOMS: atom_id res chain seq x y z
N MET A 1 1.16 -10.17 42.14
CA MET A 1 0.05 -10.55 41.24
C MET A 1 -0.62 -9.34 40.59
N HIS A 2 -1.24 -8.40 41.33
CA HIS A 2 -1.88 -7.21 40.74
C HIS A 2 -0.97 -6.33 39.87
N LEU A 3 0.29 -6.14 40.26
CA LEU A 3 1.27 -5.34 39.49
C LEU A 3 1.70 -6.02 38.18
N GLU A 4 1.74 -7.34 38.11
CA GLU A 4 2.06 -8.06 36.86
C GLU A 4 0.93 -7.92 35.85
N HIS A 5 -0.32 -8.01 36.30
CA HIS A 5 -1.48 -7.80 35.44
C HIS A 5 -1.54 -6.37 34.91
N GLY A 6 -1.18 -5.38 35.72
CA GLY A 6 -1.08 -3.97 35.28
C GLY A 6 -0.04 -3.77 34.18
N LYS A 7 1.15 -4.36 34.32
CA LYS A 7 2.23 -4.31 33.30
C LYS A 7 1.78 -4.92 31.97
N ILE A 8 1.10 -6.07 32.01
CA ILE A 8 0.55 -6.73 30.82
C ILE A 8 -0.55 -5.87 30.18
N ALA A 9 -1.48 -5.34 30.99
CA ALA A 9 -2.57 -4.51 30.48
C ALA A 9 -2.07 -3.26 29.76
N VAL A 10 -1.04 -2.59 30.31
CA VAL A 10 -0.39 -1.43 29.66
C VAL A 10 0.24 -1.83 28.33
N ALA A 11 0.94 -2.95 28.26
CA ALA A 11 1.52 -3.45 27.02
C ALA A 11 0.46 -3.75 25.94
N ILE A 12 -0.65 -4.40 26.31
CA ILE A 12 -1.78 -4.67 25.41
C ILE A 12 -2.38 -3.35 24.91
N LEU A 13 -2.61 -2.40 25.81
CA LEU A 13 -3.17 -1.10 25.47
C LEU A 13 -2.27 -0.34 24.50
N MET A 14 -0.96 -0.34 24.71
CA MET A 14 0.00 0.31 23.80
C MET A 14 0.00 -0.29 22.40
N GLY A 15 -0.01 -1.63 22.28
CA GLY A 15 -0.11 -2.28 20.96
C GLY A 15 -1.46 -2.01 20.28
N THR A 16 -2.55 -2.00 21.05
CA THR A 16 -3.89 -1.73 20.52
C THR A 16 -4.03 -0.28 20.05
N LEU A 17 -3.45 0.67 20.78
CA LEU A 17 -3.36 2.07 20.37
C LEU A 17 -2.51 2.23 19.11
N ALA A 18 -1.41 1.48 18.97
CA ALA A 18 -0.62 1.45 17.74
C ALA A 18 -1.46 0.98 16.55
N ARG A 19 -2.29 -0.06 16.72
CA ARG A 19 -3.23 -0.51 15.69
C ARG A 19 -4.23 0.59 15.33
N LEU A 20 -4.85 1.21 16.34
CA LEU A 20 -5.83 2.29 16.13
C LEU A 20 -5.21 3.47 15.38
N TYR A 21 -4.00 3.87 15.74
CA TYR A 21 -3.27 4.96 15.08
C TYR A 21 -3.00 4.67 13.59
N MET A 22 -2.76 3.41 13.23
CA MET A 22 -2.50 2.96 11.86
C MET A 22 -3.78 2.71 11.04
N LEU A 23 -4.93 2.56 11.69
CA LEU A 23 -6.26 2.43 11.07
C LEU A 23 -6.78 3.80 10.60
N ARG A 24 -6.10 4.39 9.61
CA ARG A 24 -6.63 5.55 8.87
C ARG A 24 -7.35 5.08 7.61
N ILE A 25 -8.53 5.67 7.36
CA ILE A 25 -9.28 5.51 6.11
C ILE A 25 -8.37 5.98 4.97
N ASP A 26 -8.14 5.11 3.99
CA ASP A 26 -7.55 5.49 2.72
C ASP A 26 -8.66 5.49 1.65
N TYR A 27 -8.47 6.25 0.57
CA TYR A 27 -9.42 6.33 -0.55
C TYR A 27 -9.58 4.99 -1.30
N ARG A 28 -8.70 4.02 -1.00
CA ARG A 28 -8.64 2.67 -1.56
C ARG A 28 -9.73 1.72 -1.04
N GLN A 29 -10.84 2.28 -0.55
CA GLN A 29 -12.04 1.57 -0.14
C GLN A 29 -11.84 0.48 0.93
N TYR A 30 -10.86 0.55 1.83
CA TYR A 30 -10.79 -0.42 2.94
C TYR A 30 -10.01 0.09 4.18
N PRO A 31 -10.54 -0.06 5.41
CA PRO A 31 -11.90 -0.54 5.73
C PRO A 31 -12.96 0.53 5.42
N SER A 32 -13.96 0.15 4.63
CA SER A 32 -15.00 1.03 4.11
C SER A 32 -16.28 1.04 4.97
N TYR A 33 -16.42 0.09 5.90
CA TYR A 33 -17.57 -0.04 6.81
C TYR A 33 -17.15 -0.32 8.28
N PRO A 34 -17.98 0.01 9.28
CA PRO A 34 -17.71 -0.24 10.70
C PRO A 34 -17.37 -1.71 11.03
N HIS A 35 -17.89 -2.67 10.27
CA HIS A 35 -17.56 -4.09 10.45
C HIS A 35 -16.08 -4.37 10.18
N GLY A 36 -15.50 -3.79 9.13
CA GLY A 36 -14.06 -3.93 8.83
C GLY A 36 -13.20 -3.32 9.94
N TYR A 37 -13.62 -2.19 10.50
CA TYR A 37 -12.98 -1.60 11.68
C TYR A 37 -12.97 -2.55 12.88
N ALA A 38 -14.13 -3.15 13.20
CA ALA A 38 -14.25 -4.08 14.31
C ALA A 38 -13.34 -5.31 14.14
N VAL A 39 -13.29 -5.89 12.94
CA VAL A 39 -12.41 -7.03 12.62
C VAL A 39 -10.94 -6.64 12.82
N HIS A 40 -10.50 -5.52 12.24
CA HIS A 40 -9.11 -5.09 12.34
C HIS A 40 -8.67 -4.65 13.74
N MET A 41 -9.57 -4.07 14.53
CA MET A 41 -9.31 -3.75 15.93
C MET A 41 -9.21 -5.02 16.77
N SER A 42 -10.09 -6.00 16.53
CA SER A 42 -10.05 -7.29 17.23
C SER A 42 -8.75 -8.05 16.94
N LEU A 43 -8.34 -8.11 15.67
CA LEU A 43 -7.08 -8.73 15.26
C LEU A 43 -5.86 -8.00 15.86
N GLY A 44 -5.88 -6.67 15.89
CA GLY A 44 -4.81 -5.89 16.52
C GLY A 44 -4.75 -6.07 18.03
N PHE A 45 -5.89 -6.20 18.71
CA PHE A 45 -5.96 -6.53 20.13
C PHE A 45 -5.35 -7.91 20.42
N ILE A 46 -5.68 -8.92 19.60
CA ILE A 46 -5.08 -10.27 19.72
C ILE A 46 -3.57 -10.20 19.49
N ALA A 47 -3.12 -9.52 18.42
CA ALA A 47 -1.70 -9.33 18.13
C ALA A 47 -0.96 -8.68 19.31
N SER A 48 -1.55 -7.63 19.90
CA SER A 48 -1.02 -6.93 21.06
C SER A 48 -0.98 -7.83 22.30
N SER A 49 -1.99 -8.68 22.49
CA SER A 49 -2.04 -9.66 23.59
C SER A 49 -0.92 -10.70 23.47
N LEU A 50 -0.69 -11.25 22.28
CA LEU A 50 0.41 -12.18 22.02
C LEU A 50 1.77 -11.52 22.31
N GLY A 51 1.97 -10.28 21.84
CA GLY A 51 3.20 -9.53 22.10
C GLY A 51 3.43 -9.23 23.58
N ALA A 52 2.38 -8.78 24.29
CA ALA A 52 2.45 -8.45 25.70
C ALA A 52 2.79 -9.66 26.59
N LEU A 53 2.28 -10.85 26.24
CA LEU A 53 2.46 -12.09 27.01
C LEU A 53 3.79 -12.80 26.73
N ALA A 54 4.47 -12.50 25.63
CA ALA A 54 5.71 -13.18 25.24
C ALA A 54 6.83 -13.02 26.29
N ILE A 55 7.09 -11.78 26.73
CA ILE A 55 8.16 -11.48 27.70
C ILE A 55 7.95 -12.13 29.07
N PRO A 56 6.81 -11.95 29.77
CA PRO A 56 6.63 -12.55 31.08
C PRO A 56 6.69 -14.09 31.04
N THR A 57 6.23 -14.70 29.94
CA THR A 57 6.33 -16.16 29.73
C THR A 57 7.79 -16.61 29.58
N LEU A 58 8.61 -15.87 28.81
CA LEU A 58 10.05 -16.12 28.69
C LEU A 58 10.80 -15.96 30.02
N LEU A 59 10.48 -14.92 30.80
CA LEU A 59 11.08 -14.68 32.11
C LEU A 59 10.75 -15.81 33.10
N LYS A 60 9.56 -16.40 32.98
CA LYS A 60 9.16 -17.61 33.73
C LYS A 60 9.79 -18.90 33.21
N LYS A 61 10.66 -18.82 32.18
CA LYS A 61 11.29 -19.96 31.51
C LYS A 61 10.27 -20.97 30.97
N ASP A 62 9.10 -20.48 30.59
CA ASP A 62 8.05 -21.29 29.99
C ASP A 62 8.20 -21.29 28.47
N TYR A 63 8.41 -22.49 27.91
CA TYR A 63 8.55 -22.69 26.47
C TYR A 63 7.26 -22.35 25.69
N MET A 64 6.11 -22.17 26.37
CA MET A 64 4.89 -21.65 25.75
C MET A 64 5.09 -20.32 25.02
N ALA A 65 6.10 -19.53 25.38
CA ALA A 65 6.44 -18.30 24.65
C ALA A 65 6.73 -18.56 23.16
N VAL A 66 7.36 -19.70 22.82
CA VAL A 66 7.62 -20.09 21.43
C VAL A 66 6.31 -20.37 20.71
N THR A 67 5.37 -21.04 21.36
CA THR A 67 4.02 -21.30 20.82
C THR A 67 3.24 -20.00 20.60
N ILE A 68 3.33 -19.01 21.50
CA ILE A 68 2.69 -17.69 21.34
C ILE A 68 3.20 -16.99 20.08
N LEU A 69 4.52 -16.99 19.86
CA LEU A 69 5.13 -16.37 18.68
C LEU A 69 4.78 -17.13 17.39
N ALA A 70 4.73 -18.45 17.43
CA ALA A 70 4.31 -19.28 16.30
C ALA A 70 2.83 -19.01 15.92
N LEU A 71 1.96 -18.92 16.93
CA LEU A 71 0.54 -18.59 16.74
C LEU A 71 0.36 -17.21 16.12
N ALA A 72 1.14 -16.22 16.56
CA ALA A 72 1.13 -14.89 15.98
C ALA A 72 1.49 -14.90 14.49
N ALA A 73 2.57 -15.62 14.13
CA ALA A 73 3.00 -15.75 12.73
C ALA A 73 1.92 -16.41 11.85
N GLN A 74 1.22 -17.42 12.37
CA GLN A 74 0.10 -18.04 11.67
C GLN A 74 -1.07 -17.06 11.50
N GLN A 75 -1.48 -16.39 12.59
CA GLN A 75 -2.58 -15.44 12.57
C GLN A 75 -2.38 -14.34 11.53
N PHE A 76 -1.17 -13.78 11.43
CA PHE A 76 -0.93 -12.68 10.50
C PHE A 76 -0.96 -13.13 9.04
N ARG A 77 -0.44 -14.33 8.74
CA ARG A 77 -0.57 -14.94 7.41
C ARG A 77 -2.03 -15.17 7.03
N GLU A 78 -2.85 -15.67 7.96
CA GLU A 78 -4.28 -15.86 7.73
C GLU A 78 -4.99 -14.54 7.45
N VAL A 79 -4.64 -13.46 8.15
CA VAL A 79 -5.16 -12.12 7.86
C VAL A 79 -4.80 -11.66 6.46
N ARG A 80 -3.54 -11.88 6.03
CA ARG A 80 -3.12 -11.55 4.67
C ARG A 80 -3.92 -12.34 3.63
N ASP A 81 -4.09 -13.63 3.83
CA ASP A 81 -4.83 -14.49 2.89
C ASP A 81 -6.31 -14.13 2.84
N MET A 82 -6.93 -13.81 3.98
CA MET A 82 -8.31 -13.32 4.05
C MET A 82 -8.49 -12.02 3.26
N GLU A 83 -7.63 -11.02 3.50
CA GLU A 83 -7.73 -9.73 2.80
C GLU A 83 -7.47 -9.86 1.30
N ARG A 84 -6.47 -10.66 0.93
CA ARG A 84 -6.17 -10.91 -0.48
C ARG A 84 -7.36 -11.55 -1.20
N ARG A 85 -8.00 -12.57 -0.60
CA ARG A 85 -9.18 -13.22 -1.18
C ARG A 85 -10.36 -12.26 -1.28
N SER A 86 -10.66 -11.55 -0.19
CA SER A 86 -11.76 -10.58 -0.18
C SER A 86 -11.62 -9.52 -1.27
N LEU A 87 -10.41 -9.01 -1.50
CA LEU A 87 -10.17 -8.05 -2.57
C LEU A 87 -10.22 -8.69 -3.95
N GLN A 88 -9.69 -9.91 -4.11
CA GLN A 88 -9.78 -10.66 -5.37
C GLN A 88 -11.22 -10.92 -5.79
N ASP A 89 -12.09 -11.27 -4.84
CA ASP A 89 -13.50 -11.55 -5.09
C ASP A 89 -14.27 -10.29 -5.52
N LEU A 90 -13.79 -9.10 -5.15
CA LEU A 90 -14.41 -7.82 -5.55
C LEU A 90 -13.97 -7.37 -6.96
N GLU A 91 -12.83 -7.84 -7.47
CA GLU A 91 -12.27 -7.38 -8.76
C GLU A 91 -13.20 -7.66 -9.94
N ASP A 92 -13.99 -8.73 -9.88
CA ASP A 92 -14.93 -9.09 -10.95
C ASP A 92 -16.04 -8.05 -11.16
N THR A 93 -16.27 -7.19 -10.17
CA THR A 93 -17.28 -6.12 -10.21
C THR A 93 -16.69 -4.73 -10.44
N GLU A 94 -15.36 -4.62 -10.54
CA GLU A 94 -14.67 -3.35 -10.73
C GLU A 94 -14.51 -3.04 -12.23
N LEU A 95 -14.92 -1.83 -12.62
CA LEU A 95 -14.76 -1.36 -14.01
C LEU A 95 -13.28 -1.25 -14.42
N VAL A 96 -12.43 -0.87 -13.47
CA VAL A 96 -10.97 -0.84 -13.64
C VAL A 96 -10.37 -1.65 -12.50
N PRO A 97 -9.87 -2.88 -12.74
CA PRO A 97 -9.39 -3.75 -11.67
C PRO A 97 -8.10 -3.23 -11.03
N ARG A 98 -7.87 -3.52 -9.75
CA ARG A 98 -6.59 -3.24 -9.04
C ARG A 98 -5.45 -4.08 -9.59
N GLY A 99 -5.73 -5.32 -9.92
CA GLY A 99 -4.76 -6.33 -10.32
C GLY A 99 -4.06 -7.01 -9.14
N SER A 100 -3.63 -8.26 -9.36
CA SER A 100 -3.11 -9.16 -8.32
C SER A 100 -1.89 -8.62 -7.56
N ALA A 101 -0.99 -7.91 -8.25
CA ALA A 101 0.19 -7.31 -7.62
C ALA A 101 -0.18 -6.21 -6.62
N TYR A 102 -1.22 -5.43 -6.94
CA TYR A 102 -1.69 -4.36 -6.06
C TYR A 102 -2.44 -4.94 -4.85
N ILE A 103 -3.31 -5.92 -5.09
CA ILE A 103 -4.02 -6.63 -4.02
C ILE A 103 -3.03 -7.28 -3.04
N ASP A 104 -1.97 -7.94 -3.53
CA ASP A 104 -0.92 -8.50 -2.66
C ASP A 104 -0.23 -7.41 -1.83
N GLY A 105 0.03 -6.24 -2.42
CA GLY A 105 0.58 -5.08 -1.72
C GLY A 105 -0.35 -4.58 -0.60
N ILE A 106 -1.64 -4.46 -0.87
CA ILE A 106 -2.64 -4.07 0.14
C ILE A 106 -2.68 -5.11 1.28
N ALA A 107 -2.75 -6.40 0.95
CA ALA A 107 -2.81 -7.48 1.93
C ALA A 107 -1.56 -7.54 2.83
N LYS A 108 -0.37 -7.30 2.28
CA LYS A 108 0.88 -7.18 3.07
C LYS A 108 0.86 -6.01 4.03
N VAL A 109 0.26 -4.88 3.67
CA VAL A 109 0.13 -3.73 4.59
C VAL A 109 -0.76 -4.11 5.78
N PHE A 110 -1.84 -4.87 5.57
CA PHE A 110 -2.69 -5.36 6.66
C PHE A 110 -1.96 -6.33 7.59
N GLU A 111 -1.17 -7.24 7.02
CA GLU A 111 -0.27 -8.14 7.75
C GLU A 111 0.74 -7.35 8.59
N ALA A 112 1.48 -6.43 7.96
CA ALA A 112 2.52 -5.61 8.58
C ALA A 112 2.00 -4.80 9.77
N ARG A 113 0.80 -4.20 9.65
CA ARG A 113 0.18 -3.45 10.75
C ARG A 113 -0.11 -4.32 11.98
N ASN A 114 -0.35 -5.63 11.84
CA ASN A 114 -0.52 -6.52 12.98
C ASN A 114 0.83 -6.86 13.64
N TYR A 115 1.88 -7.08 12.84
CA TYR A 115 3.23 -7.22 13.37
C TYR A 115 3.66 -6.00 14.18
N LEU A 116 3.31 -4.79 13.75
CA LEU A 116 3.64 -3.57 14.47
C LEU A 116 2.91 -3.43 15.80
N ALA A 117 1.62 -3.78 15.84
CA ALA A 117 0.85 -3.79 17.09
C ALA A 117 1.47 -4.78 18.10
N MET A 118 1.76 -6.00 17.65
CA MET A 118 2.43 -7.02 18.46
C MET A 118 3.80 -6.56 18.94
N PHE A 119 4.64 -6.03 18.05
CA PHE A 119 6.00 -5.61 18.40
C PHE A 119 6.00 -4.41 19.36
N THR A 120 5.07 -3.46 19.18
CA THR A 120 4.90 -2.34 20.12
C THR A 120 4.51 -2.85 21.50
N ALA A 121 3.58 -3.80 21.59
CA ALA A 121 3.21 -4.43 22.86
C ALA A 121 4.37 -5.22 23.47
N LEU A 122 5.15 -5.92 22.65
CA LEU A 122 6.31 -6.70 23.09
C LEU A 122 7.41 -5.82 23.66
N VAL A 123 7.75 -4.70 23.00
CA VAL A 123 8.75 -3.73 23.52
C VAL A 123 8.24 -3.06 24.80
N THR A 124 6.96 -2.68 24.84
CA THR A 124 6.33 -2.12 26.05
C THR A 124 6.39 -3.12 27.20
N SER A 125 6.08 -4.40 26.95
CA SER A 125 6.17 -5.48 27.93
C SER A 125 7.61 -5.72 28.38
N LEU A 126 8.57 -5.70 27.45
CA LEU A 126 9.98 -5.82 27.76
C LEU A 126 10.42 -4.75 28.75
N ALA A 127 10.17 -3.48 28.43
CA ALA A 127 10.49 -2.37 29.32
C ALA A 127 9.77 -2.47 30.68
N ALA A 128 8.49 -2.86 30.68
CA ALA A 128 7.72 -2.98 31.92
C ALA A 128 8.25 -4.07 32.86
N PHE A 129 8.81 -5.16 32.33
CA PHE A 129 9.25 -6.32 33.12
C PHE A 129 10.76 -6.39 33.40
N THR A 130 11.62 -5.72 32.63
CA THR A 130 13.08 -5.84 32.79
C THR A 130 13.77 -4.61 33.37
N LEU A 131 13.11 -3.45 33.37
CA LEU A 131 13.68 -2.25 33.98
C LEU A 131 13.77 -2.42 35.51
N PRO A 132 14.92 -2.08 36.13
CA PRO A 132 15.17 -2.34 37.55
C PRO A 132 14.80 -1.17 38.46
N PHE A 133 13.94 -0.24 38.02
CA PHE A 133 13.61 0.95 38.80
C PHE A 133 12.40 0.70 39.72
N ASN A 134 11.73 1.77 40.15
CA ASN A 134 10.48 1.67 40.88
C ASN A 134 9.34 1.35 39.90
N THR A 135 8.37 0.54 40.31
CA THR A 135 7.26 0.08 39.46
C THR A 135 6.53 1.22 38.73
N ASN A 136 6.32 2.37 39.38
CA ASN A 136 5.70 3.52 38.74
C ASN A 136 6.56 4.10 37.61
N LEU A 137 7.88 4.15 37.83
CA LEU A 137 8.83 4.67 36.85
C LEU A 137 9.02 3.68 35.70
N ASP A 138 9.05 2.37 35.98
CA ASP A 138 9.09 1.32 34.95
C ASP A 138 7.88 1.41 34.02
N LEU A 139 6.68 1.63 34.56
CA LEU A 139 5.46 1.78 33.76
C LEU A 139 5.50 3.02 32.87
N VAL A 140 5.98 4.16 33.40
CA VAL A 140 6.14 5.38 32.61
C VAL A 140 7.15 5.16 31.47
N LEU A 141 8.30 4.56 31.77
CA LEU A 141 9.32 4.25 30.77
C LEU A 141 8.83 3.21 29.75
N ALA A 142 8.01 2.25 30.17
CA ALA A 142 7.39 1.28 29.28
C ALA A 142 6.45 1.97 28.28
N VAL A 143 5.56 2.84 28.74
CA VAL A 143 4.68 3.63 27.87
C VAL A 143 5.49 4.48 26.88
N LEU A 144 6.54 5.16 27.36
CA LEU A 144 7.43 5.94 26.50
C LEU A 144 8.12 5.06 25.44
N SER A 145 8.61 3.88 25.82
CA SER A 145 9.22 2.94 24.87
C SER A 145 8.22 2.46 23.81
N GLY A 146 6.96 2.21 24.21
CA GLY A 146 5.87 1.85 23.30
C GLY A 146 5.54 2.97 22.32
N LEU A 147 5.44 4.22 22.81
CA LEU A 147 5.20 5.39 21.96
C LEU A 147 6.34 5.59 20.95
N VAL A 148 7.59 5.54 21.41
CA VAL A 148 8.78 5.66 20.54
C VAL A 148 8.77 4.57 19.47
N THR A 149 8.49 3.32 19.87
CA THR A 149 8.42 2.17 18.95
C THR A 149 7.32 2.35 17.92
N MET A 150 6.11 2.72 18.36
CA MET A 150 4.95 2.96 17.51
C MET A 150 5.26 4.03 16.44
N PHE A 151 5.80 5.19 16.85
CA PHE A 151 6.10 6.27 15.90
C PHE A 151 7.25 5.92 14.96
N SER A 152 8.32 5.31 15.47
CA SER A 152 9.49 4.94 14.68
C SER A 152 9.14 3.90 13.61
N LEU A 153 8.45 2.83 13.99
CA LEU A 153 8.06 1.78 13.05
C LEU A 153 7.03 2.28 12.04
N ASN A 154 6.07 3.11 12.46
CA ASN A 154 5.12 3.71 11.53
C ASN A 154 5.80 4.63 10.50
N PHE A 155 6.89 5.30 10.88
CA PHE A 155 7.68 6.11 9.96
C PHE A 155 8.47 5.24 8.98
N LEU A 156 9.15 4.19 9.47
CA LEU A 156 9.94 3.27 8.65
C LEU A 156 9.11 2.48 7.62
N MET A 157 7.85 2.15 7.94
CA MET A 157 6.98 1.42 7.03
C MET A 157 6.31 2.26 5.94
N ARG A 158 6.60 3.57 5.88
CA ARG A 158 6.08 4.41 4.78
C ARG A 158 6.76 3.99 3.47
N GLY A 159 5.98 3.31 2.62
CA GLY A 159 6.41 2.97 1.26
C GLY A 159 6.59 4.20 0.38
N LYS A 160 7.39 4.04 -0.69
CA LYS A 160 7.55 5.06 -1.74
C LYS A 160 6.27 5.21 -2.56
N ARG A 161 6.10 6.38 -3.16
CA ARG A 161 5.04 6.71 -4.13
C ARG A 161 5.65 7.00 -5.49
N VAL A 162 4.83 7.02 -6.54
CA VAL A 162 5.29 7.30 -7.91
C VAL A 162 6.04 8.63 -7.99
N ARG A 163 5.60 9.69 -7.29
CA ARG A 163 6.33 10.98 -7.23
C ARG A 163 7.77 10.89 -6.70
N ASP A 164 8.05 9.87 -5.89
CA ASP A 164 9.39 9.70 -5.31
C ASP A 164 10.35 9.14 -6.35
N ILE A 165 9.85 8.33 -7.30
CA ILE A 165 10.65 7.61 -8.31
C ILE A 165 10.50 8.14 -9.74
N ALA A 166 9.52 9.01 -10.01
CA ALA A 166 9.23 9.53 -11.34
C ALA A 166 8.75 10.99 -11.31
N ILE A 167 8.93 11.67 -12.45
CA ILE A 167 8.36 12.98 -12.73
C ILE A 167 7.04 12.75 -13.50
N VAL A 168 5.95 13.32 -12.99
CA VAL A 168 4.60 13.16 -13.56
C VAL A 168 4.15 14.50 -14.12
N ARG A 169 3.94 14.57 -15.43
CA ARG A 169 3.54 15.77 -16.19
C ARG A 169 2.40 15.47 -17.14
N GLU A 170 1.73 16.52 -17.60
CA GLU A 170 0.73 16.42 -18.66
C GLU A 170 1.38 15.86 -19.94
N GLY A 171 0.65 14.98 -20.61
CA GLY A 171 1.03 14.41 -21.90
C GLY A 171 0.01 14.80 -22.97
N HIS A 172 0.48 15.20 -24.14
CA HIS A 172 -0.39 15.63 -25.24
C HIS A 172 -1.16 14.44 -25.85
N LEU A 173 -2.45 14.35 -25.52
CA LEU A 173 -3.36 13.33 -26.04
C LEU A 173 -3.89 13.74 -27.43
N HIS A 174 -3.68 12.88 -28.43
CA HIS A 174 -4.12 13.16 -29.81
C HIS A 174 -4.32 11.88 -30.63
N PHE A 175 -4.80 12.03 -31.86
CA PHE A 175 -5.00 10.92 -32.79
C PHE A 175 -4.12 11.05 -34.03
N VAL A 176 -3.61 9.92 -34.50
CA VAL A 176 -3.04 9.76 -35.86
C VAL A 176 -3.89 8.71 -36.58
N GLY A 177 -4.80 9.17 -37.44
CA GLY A 177 -5.84 8.32 -38.02
C GLY A 177 -6.80 7.81 -36.94
N SER A 178 -6.81 6.50 -36.72
CA SER A 178 -7.60 5.85 -35.66
C SER A 178 -6.77 5.47 -34.44
N LEU A 179 -5.45 5.72 -34.46
CA LEU A 179 -4.57 5.44 -33.34
C LEU A 179 -4.68 6.57 -32.31
N LEU A 180 -4.95 6.21 -31.05
CA LEU A 180 -4.86 7.10 -29.90
C LEU A 180 -3.42 7.12 -29.39
N LEU A 181 -2.84 8.32 -29.28
CA LEU A 181 -1.50 8.57 -28.79
C LEU A 181 -1.52 9.52 -27.60
N VAL A 182 -0.55 9.33 -26.72
CA VAL A 182 -0.11 10.36 -25.76
C VAL A 182 1.37 10.57 -26.06
N GLU A 183 1.73 11.80 -26.42
CA GLU A 183 3.04 12.09 -27.00
C GLU A 183 3.32 11.17 -28.21
N ASP A 184 4.50 10.58 -28.30
CA ASP A 184 4.91 9.66 -29.37
C ASP A 184 4.47 8.20 -29.16
N VAL A 185 3.68 7.90 -28.12
CA VAL A 185 3.37 6.52 -27.72
C VAL A 185 1.94 6.13 -28.10
N VAL A 186 1.82 5.09 -28.91
CA VAL A 186 0.52 4.49 -29.30
C VAL A 186 -0.09 3.70 -28.15
N LEU A 187 -1.33 4.03 -27.78
CA LEU A 187 -2.07 3.33 -26.73
C LEU A 187 -2.96 2.21 -27.28
N THR A 188 -3.83 2.56 -28.21
CA THR A 188 -4.82 1.66 -28.81
C THR A 188 -5.37 2.25 -30.12
N ASN A 189 -6.12 1.44 -30.86
CA ASN A 189 -6.88 1.84 -32.04
C ASN A 189 -8.35 2.06 -31.64
N ILE A 190 -8.89 3.26 -31.90
CA ILE A 190 -10.30 3.63 -31.70
C ILE A 190 -10.94 3.83 -33.07
N GLY A 191 -11.77 2.87 -33.48
CA GLY A 191 -12.39 2.87 -34.80
C GLY A 191 -13.55 3.86 -34.92
N LEU A 192 -14.36 4.00 -33.87
CA LEU A 192 -15.57 4.82 -33.90
C LEU A 192 -15.22 6.31 -33.92
N ALA A 193 -15.80 7.09 -34.83
CA ALA A 193 -15.52 8.53 -34.93
C ALA A 193 -16.02 9.31 -33.71
N GLU A 194 -17.23 9.00 -33.24
CA GLU A 194 -17.85 9.63 -32.07
C GLU A 194 -17.00 9.46 -30.80
N SER A 195 -16.46 8.26 -30.56
CA SER A 195 -15.60 7.99 -29.41
C SER A 195 -14.28 8.75 -29.48
N ARG A 196 -13.72 8.93 -30.69
CA ARG A 196 -12.53 9.78 -30.89
C ARG A 196 -12.81 11.24 -30.55
N GLU A 197 -13.95 11.78 -30.99
CA GLU A 197 -14.37 13.15 -30.65
C GLU A 197 -14.57 13.32 -29.15
N MET A 198 -15.19 12.34 -28.49
CA MET A 198 -15.37 12.35 -27.04
C MET A 198 -14.03 12.32 -26.30
N ILE A 199 -13.12 11.44 -26.70
CA ILE A 199 -11.77 11.33 -26.12
C ILE A 199 -10.99 12.64 -26.32
N LEU A 200 -11.06 13.28 -27.48
CA LEU A 200 -10.40 14.57 -27.71
C LEU A 200 -10.99 15.69 -26.84
N ALA A 201 -12.32 15.71 -26.68
CA ALA A 201 -12.99 16.73 -25.89
C ALA A 201 -12.73 16.56 -24.38
N ARG A 202 -12.76 15.32 -23.88
CA ARG A 202 -12.81 15.02 -22.43
C ARG A 202 -11.60 14.27 -21.89
N GLY A 203 -10.83 13.61 -22.74
CA GLY A 203 -9.67 12.81 -22.35
C GLY A 203 -8.54 13.66 -21.79
N LEU A 204 -7.74 13.03 -20.94
CA LEU A 204 -6.51 13.56 -20.38
C LEU A 204 -5.37 12.58 -20.63
N GLY A 205 -4.21 13.12 -20.97
CA GLY A 205 -2.97 12.38 -21.13
C GLY A 205 -1.98 12.69 -20.01
N VAL A 206 -1.26 11.69 -19.54
CA VAL A 206 -0.20 11.84 -18.53
C VAL A 206 1.06 11.15 -19.02
N THR A 207 2.20 11.80 -18.83
CA THR A 207 3.53 11.22 -19.04
C THR A 207 4.25 11.08 -17.71
N ILE A 208 4.76 9.88 -17.44
CA ILE A 208 5.46 9.49 -16.22
C ILE A 208 6.90 9.12 -16.61
N GLU A 209 7.85 9.97 -16.23
CA GLU A 209 9.25 9.83 -16.59
C GLU A 209 10.05 9.27 -15.39
N PRO A 210 10.63 8.06 -15.50
CA PRO A 210 11.43 7.49 -14.41
C PRO A 210 12.66 8.35 -14.11
N LYS A 211 13.00 8.53 -12.82
CA LYS A 211 14.19 9.29 -12.40
C LYS A 211 15.51 8.53 -12.56
N ASP A 212 15.45 7.20 -12.56
CA ASP A 212 16.62 6.32 -12.69
C ASP A 212 16.22 4.95 -13.27
N ASP A 213 17.21 4.08 -13.54
CA ASP A 213 16.99 2.75 -14.10
C ASP A 213 16.24 1.79 -13.17
N ASN A 214 16.32 1.99 -11.85
CA ASN A 214 15.54 1.20 -10.90
C ASN A 214 14.05 1.60 -10.99
N ALA A 215 13.77 2.90 -11.09
CA ALA A 215 12.44 3.44 -11.30
C ALA A 215 11.88 2.98 -12.63
N ARG A 216 12.68 3.01 -13.71
CA ARG A 216 12.32 2.48 -15.02
C ARG A 216 11.90 1.01 -14.93
N ALA A 217 12.75 0.16 -14.36
CA ALA A 217 12.44 -1.27 -14.21
C ALA A 217 11.22 -1.54 -13.34
N THR A 218 11.01 -0.74 -12.29
CA THR A 218 9.85 -0.85 -11.38
C THR A 218 8.56 -0.44 -12.09
N LEU A 219 8.57 0.68 -12.80
CA LEU A 219 7.41 1.22 -13.50
C LEU A 219 7.05 0.39 -14.76
N PHE A 220 8.00 -0.29 -15.40
CA PHE A 220 7.74 -1.21 -16.51
C PHE A 220 6.85 -2.39 -16.12
N ASN A 221 6.85 -2.76 -14.83
CA ASN A 221 6.04 -3.86 -14.33
C ASN A 221 4.54 -3.61 -14.60
N LEU A 222 3.87 -4.62 -15.18
CA LEU A 222 2.44 -4.52 -15.52
C LEU A 222 1.57 -4.25 -14.29
N GLY A 223 1.88 -4.86 -13.14
CA GLY A 223 1.14 -4.65 -11.89
C GLY A 223 1.24 -3.21 -11.38
N GLN A 224 2.41 -2.58 -11.49
CA GLN A 224 2.57 -1.17 -11.13
C GLN A 224 1.76 -0.24 -12.06
N ARG A 225 1.75 -0.55 -13.36
CA ARG A 225 0.95 0.20 -14.34
C ARG A 225 -0.55 0.04 -14.11
N GLN A 226 -0.99 -1.17 -13.78
CA GLN A 226 -2.39 -1.43 -13.43
C GLN A 226 -2.80 -0.65 -12.18
N ALA A 227 -1.95 -0.61 -11.15
CA ALA A 227 -2.21 0.19 -9.95
C ALA A 227 -2.32 1.69 -10.26
N ILE A 228 -1.51 2.22 -11.19
CA ILE A 228 -1.63 3.60 -11.67
C ILE A 228 -2.99 3.84 -12.33
N ALA A 229 -3.39 2.96 -13.25
CA ALA A 229 -4.69 3.06 -13.91
C ALA A 229 -5.85 2.99 -12.91
N HIS A 230 -5.83 2.02 -12.00
CA HIS A 230 -6.87 1.83 -10.98
C HIS A 230 -7.00 3.04 -10.06
N ASP A 231 -5.91 3.47 -9.40
CA ASP A 231 -5.97 4.60 -8.45
C ASP A 231 -6.39 5.90 -9.14
N ALA A 232 -5.88 6.17 -10.36
CA ALA A 232 -6.28 7.34 -11.12
C ALA A 232 -7.79 7.30 -11.46
N SER A 233 -8.30 6.13 -11.86
CA SER A 233 -9.73 5.95 -12.17
C SER A 233 -10.62 6.05 -10.94
N ALA A 234 -10.18 5.48 -9.82
CA ALA A 234 -10.93 5.51 -8.56
C ALA A 234 -11.04 6.94 -7.99
N ILE A 235 -10.00 7.77 -8.16
CA ILE A 235 -9.99 9.16 -7.68
C ILE A 235 -10.72 10.10 -8.64
N MET A 236 -10.44 10.01 -9.94
CA MET A 236 -11.01 10.94 -10.94
C MET A 236 -12.42 10.57 -11.39
N GLY A 237 -12.87 9.36 -11.03
CA GLY A 237 -13.94 8.68 -11.74
C GLY A 237 -13.53 8.34 -13.18
N VAL A 238 -14.27 7.45 -13.82
CA VAL A 238 -14.07 7.15 -15.24
C VAL A 238 -15.42 7.09 -15.94
N ARG A 239 -15.51 7.70 -17.12
CA ARG A 239 -16.66 7.59 -18.03
C ARG A 239 -16.59 6.25 -18.74
N LEU A 240 -16.87 5.19 -18.00
CA LEU A 240 -16.83 3.83 -18.48
C LEU A 240 -18.11 3.14 -18.03
N ASP A 241 -18.87 2.64 -18.99
CA ASP A 241 -19.89 1.61 -18.76
C ASP A 241 -19.37 0.25 -19.24
N VAL A 242 -20.02 -0.83 -18.84
CA VAL A 242 -19.62 -2.22 -19.13
C VAL A 242 -19.44 -2.48 -20.63
N SER A 243 -20.21 -1.78 -21.48
CA SER A 243 -20.14 -1.88 -22.95
C SER A 243 -19.08 -0.98 -23.60
N GLU A 244 -18.56 0.04 -22.91
CA GLU A 244 -17.74 1.11 -23.50
C GLU A 244 -16.23 0.91 -23.28
N ARG A 245 -15.70 -0.26 -23.65
CA ARG A 245 -14.28 -0.63 -23.40
C ARG A 245 -13.24 0.32 -23.98
N GLU A 246 -13.63 1.16 -24.92
CA GLU A 246 -12.79 2.20 -25.53
C GLU A 246 -12.41 3.34 -24.58
N PHE A 247 -13.14 3.51 -23.47
CA PHE A 247 -12.80 4.48 -22.42
C PHE A 247 -12.05 3.86 -21.24
N THR A 248 -11.72 2.57 -21.31
CA THR A 248 -10.87 1.93 -20.30
C THR A 248 -9.52 2.62 -20.26
N PRO A 249 -9.05 3.08 -19.08
CA PRO A 249 -7.76 3.75 -18.97
C PRO A 249 -6.62 2.81 -19.32
N LEU A 250 -5.70 3.29 -20.15
CA LEU A 250 -4.59 2.50 -20.66
C LEU A 250 -3.26 3.11 -20.27
N VAL A 251 -2.35 2.28 -19.78
CA VAL A 251 -0.99 2.67 -19.40
C VAL A 251 0.01 1.90 -20.26
N ARG A 252 0.72 2.62 -21.15
CA ARG A 252 1.72 2.05 -22.06
C ARG A 252 3.11 2.57 -21.75
N VAL A 253 4.09 1.84 -22.26
CA VAL A 253 5.52 2.12 -22.06
C VAL A 253 6.12 2.41 -23.41
N ASN A 254 6.94 3.45 -23.50
CA ASN A 254 7.85 3.64 -24.61
C ASN A 254 9.09 2.75 -24.39
N PRO A 255 9.33 1.72 -25.22
CA PRO A 255 10.45 0.81 -25.02
C PRO A 255 11.82 1.49 -25.20
N ASN A 256 11.88 2.59 -25.95
CA ASN A 256 13.14 3.27 -26.28
C ASN A 256 13.55 4.25 -25.18
N THR A 257 12.59 5.04 -24.66
CA THR A 257 12.88 6.08 -23.66
C THR A 257 12.59 5.62 -22.22
N GLY A 258 11.86 4.53 -22.06
CA GLY A 258 11.40 4.03 -20.77
C GLY A 258 10.32 4.89 -20.11
N ARG A 259 9.82 5.92 -20.80
CA ARG A 259 8.69 6.73 -20.35
C ARG A 259 7.41 5.92 -20.37
N ILE A 260 6.53 6.25 -19.44
CA ILE A 260 5.19 5.66 -19.38
C ILE A 260 4.18 6.74 -19.72
N VAL A 261 3.19 6.38 -20.50
CA VAL A 261 2.07 7.25 -20.81
C VAL A 261 0.76 6.62 -20.35
N MET A 262 -0.18 7.45 -19.95
CA MET A 262 -1.53 7.05 -19.62
C MET A 262 -2.53 7.94 -20.34
N ALA A 263 -3.60 7.33 -20.84
CA ALA A 263 -4.80 8.04 -21.27
C ALA A 263 -5.99 7.64 -20.38
N ILE A 264 -6.80 8.61 -19.99
CA ILE A 264 -8.03 8.40 -19.21
C ILE A 264 -9.11 9.39 -19.68
N VAL A 265 -10.36 8.97 -19.66
CA VAL A 265 -11.53 9.83 -19.86
C VAL A 265 -12.27 9.97 -18.52
N PRO A 266 -11.88 10.96 -17.68
CA PRO A 266 -12.44 11.12 -16.35
C PRO A 266 -13.86 11.72 -16.39
N MET A 267 -14.57 11.66 -15.26
CA MET A 267 -15.86 12.33 -15.12
C MET A 267 -15.73 13.85 -15.23
N GLU A 268 -14.75 14.39 -14.52
CA GLU A 268 -14.36 15.80 -14.52
C GLU A 268 -12.97 15.98 -15.14
N LYS A 269 -12.86 16.93 -16.09
CA LYS A 269 -11.62 17.18 -16.83
C LYS A 269 -10.71 18.13 -16.04
N ASP A 270 -9.97 17.57 -15.07
CA ASP A 270 -8.98 18.30 -14.28
C ASP A 270 -7.61 17.59 -14.34
N ILE A 271 -6.66 18.21 -15.03
CA ILE A 271 -5.31 17.66 -15.20
C ILE A 271 -4.51 17.70 -13.90
N GLU A 272 -4.64 18.74 -13.07
CA GLU A 272 -3.86 18.85 -11.83
C GLU A 272 -4.28 17.79 -10.82
N CYS A 273 -5.59 17.55 -10.71
CA CYS A 273 -6.12 16.45 -9.91
C CYS A 273 -5.62 15.08 -10.41
N LEU A 274 -5.60 14.87 -11.73
CA LEU A 274 -5.08 13.63 -12.30
C LEU A 274 -3.58 13.43 -12.04
N LEU A 275 -2.77 14.48 -12.21
CA LEU A 275 -1.34 14.42 -11.94
C LEU A 275 -1.08 14.12 -10.46
N GLU A 276 -1.83 14.73 -9.54
CA GLU A 276 -1.71 14.44 -8.10
C GLU A 276 -2.18 13.02 -7.74
N ALA A 277 -3.25 12.52 -8.38
CA ALA A 277 -3.70 11.14 -8.23
C ALA A 277 -2.58 10.15 -8.61
N VAL A 278 -2.00 10.31 -9.81
CA VAL A 278 -0.89 9.48 -10.30
C VAL A 278 0.35 9.60 -9.40
N ARG A 279 0.69 10.79 -8.92
CA ARG A 279 1.83 11.03 -8.01
C ARG A 279 1.69 10.30 -6.67
N ARG A 280 0.46 10.09 -6.18
CA ARG A 280 0.16 9.45 -4.89
C ARG A 280 0.12 7.93 -4.94
N VAL A 281 0.03 7.33 -6.13
CA VAL A 281 0.03 5.88 -6.34
C VAL A 281 1.23 5.25 -5.61
N PRO A 282 1.03 4.16 -4.85
CA PRO A 282 2.10 3.53 -4.11
C PRO A 282 3.01 2.75 -5.07
N VAL A 283 4.30 2.69 -4.75
CA VAL A 283 5.21 1.76 -5.43
C VAL A 283 5.02 0.39 -4.80
N LEU A 284 4.57 -0.59 -5.60
CA LEU A 284 4.26 -1.93 -5.14
C LEU A 284 5.55 -2.70 -4.85
N GLU A 285 5.67 -3.30 -3.66
CA GLU A 285 6.86 -4.08 -3.26
C GLU A 285 7.15 -5.24 -4.23
N SER A 286 6.11 -5.88 -4.76
CA SER A 286 6.22 -6.97 -5.75
C SER A 286 6.77 -6.50 -7.11
N SER A 287 6.57 -5.23 -7.43
CA SER A 287 7.01 -4.58 -8.67
C SER A 287 8.40 -3.96 -8.55
N VAL A 288 8.91 -3.69 -7.34
CA VAL A 288 10.24 -3.10 -7.14
C VAL A 288 11.31 -3.96 -7.80
N ARG A 289 12.16 -3.31 -8.60
CA ARG A 289 13.36 -3.87 -9.20
C ARG A 289 14.55 -2.95 -8.93
N LYS A 290 15.72 -3.54 -8.69
CA LYS A 290 16.96 -2.79 -8.36
C LYS A 290 18.14 -3.19 -9.27
N PRO A 291 18.03 -3.04 -10.61
CA PRO A 291 19.12 -3.37 -11.53
C PRO A 291 20.45 -2.70 -11.15
N ILE A 292 20.45 -1.42 -10.74
CA ILE A 292 21.65 -0.67 -10.35
C ILE A 292 22.30 -1.23 -9.07
N SER A 293 21.60 -2.05 -8.27
CA SER A 293 22.26 -2.73 -7.14
C SER A 293 23.22 -3.84 -7.58
N THR A 294 23.17 -4.25 -8.86
CA THR A 294 24.07 -5.26 -9.43
C THR A 294 25.28 -4.61 -10.10
N LYS A 295 26.38 -5.36 -10.26
CA LYS A 295 27.56 -4.87 -11.00
C LYS A 295 27.21 -4.62 -12.47
N ALA A 296 26.51 -5.56 -13.11
CA ALA A 296 26.10 -5.44 -14.50
C ALA A 296 25.17 -4.23 -14.73
N GLY A 297 24.17 -4.03 -13.86
CA GLY A 297 23.25 -2.89 -13.98
C GLY A 297 23.89 -1.53 -13.71
N ARG A 298 24.96 -1.44 -12.91
CA ARG A 298 25.75 -0.19 -12.77
C ARG A 298 26.54 0.15 -14.03
N VAL A 299 27.04 -0.86 -14.72
CA VAL A 299 27.81 -0.67 -15.96
C VAL A 299 26.88 -0.34 -17.13
N ALA A 300 25.63 -0.82 -17.10
CA ALA A 300 24.63 -0.59 -18.12
C ALA A 300 23.73 0.64 -17.88
N SER A 301 23.84 1.29 -16.71
CA SER A 301 23.12 2.55 -16.45
C SER A 301 23.99 3.70 -16.95
N ASP A 302 23.67 4.19 -18.14
CA ASP A 302 24.24 5.42 -18.72
C ASP A 302 23.49 6.66 -18.20
#